data_AF-A0A0S8FT47-F1
#
_entry.id   AF-A0A0S8FT47-F1
#
_cell.length_a   1.000
_cell.length_b   1.000
_cell.length_c   1.000
_cell.angle_alpha   90.00
_cell.angle_beta   90.00
_cell.angle_gamma   90.00
#
_symmetry.space_group_name_H-M   'P 1'
#
loop_
_entity.id
_entity.type
_entity.pdbx_description
1 polymer ?
#
loop_
_entity_poly.entity_id
_entity_poly.type
_entity_poly.pdbx_seq_one_letter_code
_entity_poly.pdbx_strand_id
1 'polypeptide(L)'
;MPAFAAACSDDLPSRAQPLPPLREHIEDIGTIVRQLFLALSPDGRELKLSAEDLEALEGYDWPGNVRQLIKVLKRSLCLGLSIGKVLDEERRLGPLVEGVGDGGVDAPLWPMTAEFVVIRLHGGGREEMEKRTGRKWGQIVEPKPEGIRAAVEIVRDNASRGALTIVNINNHYDGCAPLTTERFLRLLRED
;
A
#
# COMPACT_ATOMS: atom_id res chain seq x y z
N MET A 1 35.27 0.92 40.87
CA MET A 1 34.81 1.94 39.89
C MET A 1 36.04 2.60 39.28
N PRO A 2 36.43 2.17 38.07
CA PRO A 2 36.83 3.15 37.05
C PRO A 2 36.20 2.90 35.67
N ALA A 3 36.19 4.00 34.92
CA ALA A 3 35.70 4.28 33.58
C ALA A 3 35.81 3.15 32.54
N PHE A 4 34.67 2.83 31.91
CA PHE A 4 34.61 2.22 30.57
C PHE A 4 34.64 3.34 29.53
N ALA A 5 35.80 3.58 28.94
CA ALA A 5 35.93 4.41 27.74
C ALA A 5 36.81 3.69 26.72
N ALA A 6 36.28 3.62 25.50
CA ALA A 6 36.98 3.41 24.23
C ALA A 6 37.74 2.09 24.03
N ALA A 7 37.03 1.11 23.47
CA ALA A 7 37.59 0.17 22.51
C ALA A 7 36.53 -0.16 21.45
N CYS A 8 36.20 0.82 20.60
CA CYS A 8 35.72 0.52 19.25
C CYS A 8 36.96 0.07 18.47
N SER A 9 37.23 -1.22 18.47
CA SER A 9 38.14 -1.83 17.52
C SER A 9 37.38 -2.08 16.22
N ASP A 10 37.71 -1.29 15.21
CA ASP A 10 37.29 -1.40 13.81
C ASP A 10 37.81 -2.71 13.16
N ASP A 11 37.28 -3.87 13.55
CA ASP A 11 37.64 -5.16 12.93
C ASP A 11 36.47 -6.16 12.90
N LEU A 12 35.29 -5.72 12.43
CA LEU A 12 34.30 -6.66 11.89
C LEU A 12 34.59 -6.84 10.39
N PRO A 13 34.89 -8.06 9.90
CA PRO A 13 35.11 -8.26 8.48
C PRO A 13 33.83 -7.86 7.73
N SER A 14 33.96 -6.89 6.81
CA SER A 14 32.91 -6.42 5.91
C SER A 14 32.53 -7.47 4.85
N ARG A 15 32.31 -8.73 5.24
CA ARG A 15 31.80 -9.76 4.33
C ARG A 15 30.29 -9.64 4.25
N ALA A 16 29.82 -8.53 3.70
CA ALA A 16 28.51 -8.49 3.06
C ALA A 16 28.61 -9.43 1.85
N GLN A 17 28.35 -10.73 2.07
CA GLN A 17 28.21 -11.67 0.97
C GLN A 17 26.92 -11.28 0.24
N PRO A 18 27.00 -10.91 -1.05
CA PRO A 18 25.82 -10.45 -1.78
C PRO A 18 24.79 -11.59 -1.75
N LEU A 19 23.56 -11.26 -1.36
CA LEU A 19 22.47 -12.22 -1.42
C LEU A 19 22.35 -12.71 -2.87
N PRO A 20 22.31 -14.04 -3.10
CA PRO A 20 22.16 -14.56 -4.44
C PRO A 20 20.84 -14.05 -5.05
N PRO A 21 20.80 -13.85 -6.37
CA PRO A 21 19.60 -13.40 -7.05
C PRO A 21 18.52 -14.48 -6.98
N LEU A 22 17.25 -14.07 -6.87
CA LEU A 22 16.13 -15.01 -6.76
C LEU A 22 16.03 -16.00 -7.93
N ARG A 23 16.48 -15.61 -9.14
CA ARG A 23 16.54 -16.48 -10.33
C ARG A 23 17.48 -17.69 -10.17
N GLU A 24 18.42 -17.64 -9.23
CA GLU A 24 19.32 -18.76 -8.91
C GLU A 24 18.70 -19.71 -7.88
N HIS A 25 17.53 -19.37 -7.33
CA HIS A 25 16.81 -20.07 -6.26
C HIS A 25 15.29 -20.04 -6.51
N ILE A 26 14.87 -20.35 -7.74
CA ILE A 26 13.45 -20.28 -8.14
C ILE A 26 12.59 -21.28 -7.38
N GLU A 27 13.16 -22.41 -6.95
CA GLU A 27 12.52 -23.42 -6.12
C GLU A 27 12.09 -22.89 -4.75
N ASP A 28 12.75 -21.84 -4.25
CA ASP A 28 12.44 -21.23 -2.97
C ASP A 28 11.27 -20.25 -3.04
N ILE A 29 10.88 -19.80 -4.25
CA ILE A 29 9.82 -18.81 -4.48
C ILE A 29 8.53 -19.23 -3.79
N GLY A 30 8.09 -20.48 -3.98
CA GLY A 30 6.86 -20.97 -3.36
C GLY A 30 6.89 -20.84 -1.82
N THR A 31 8.04 -21.11 -1.18
CA THR A 31 8.20 -21.00 0.26
C THR A 31 8.25 -19.55 0.71
N ILE A 32 9.04 -18.71 0.02
CA ILE A 32 9.16 -17.28 0.29
C ILE A 32 7.79 -16.61 0.21
N VAL A 33 7.03 -16.90 -0.84
CA VAL A 33 5.70 -16.33 -1.08
C VAL A 33 4.73 -16.69 0.05
N ARG A 34 4.70 -17.96 0.48
CA ARG A 34 3.89 -18.39 1.63
C ARG A 34 4.21 -17.61 2.91
N GLN A 35 5.50 -17.44 3.21
CA GLN A 35 5.94 -16.70 4.40
C GLN A 35 5.60 -15.21 4.30
N LEU A 36 5.81 -14.60 3.12
CA LEU A 36 5.46 -13.20 2.88
C LEU A 36 3.95 -12.98 3.02
N PHE A 37 3.10 -13.89 2.55
CA PHE A 37 1.65 -13.74 2.70
C PHE A 37 1.20 -13.73 4.17
N LEU A 38 1.76 -14.61 5.00
CA LEU A 38 1.48 -14.61 6.44
C LEU A 38 1.84 -13.26 7.07
N ALA A 39 2.93 -12.63 6.63
CA ALA A 39 3.36 -11.32 7.12
C ALA A 39 2.54 -10.15 6.56
N LEU A 40 2.01 -10.27 5.34
CA LEU A 40 1.32 -9.19 4.62
C LEU A 40 -0.20 -9.19 4.79
N SER A 41 -0.77 -10.24 5.39
CA SER A 41 -2.20 -10.41 5.57
C SER A 41 -2.58 -10.43 7.05
N PRO A 42 -2.69 -9.25 7.71
CA PRO A 42 -3.02 -9.17 9.14
C PRO A 42 -4.40 -9.78 9.48
N ASP A 43 -5.29 -9.88 8.50
CA ASP A 43 -6.62 -10.47 8.63
C ASP A 43 -6.63 -11.99 8.38
N GLY A 44 -5.47 -12.60 8.07
CA GLY A 44 -5.36 -14.02 7.74
C GLY A 44 -5.93 -14.41 6.36
N ARG A 45 -6.14 -13.45 5.45
CA ARG A 45 -6.56 -13.76 4.08
C ARG A 45 -5.41 -14.47 3.35
N GLU A 46 -5.61 -15.75 3.04
CA GLU A 46 -4.70 -16.49 2.18
C GLU A 46 -4.86 -16.04 0.72
N LEU A 47 -3.76 -15.66 0.06
CA LEU A 47 -3.77 -15.63 -1.39
C LEU A 47 -3.80 -17.09 -1.86
N LYS A 48 -4.90 -17.50 -2.48
CA LYS A 48 -4.94 -18.76 -3.22
C LYS A 48 -4.17 -18.57 -4.52
N LEU A 49 -2.89 -18.88 -4.50
CA LEU A 49 -2.10 -18.99 -5.73
C LEU A 49 -2.64 -20.15 -6.55
N SER A 50 -3.06 -19.88 -7.78
CA SER A 50 -3.28 -20.96 -8.73
C SER A 50 -1.94 -21.58 -9.14
N ALA A 51 -1.98 -22.76 -9.76
CA ALA A 51 -0.78 -23.33 -10.36
C ALA A 51 -0.19 -22.39 -11.42
N GLU A 52 -1.03 -21.66 -12.16
CA GLU A 52 -0.59 -20.69 -13.17
C GLU A 52 0.10 -19.46 -12.52
N ASP A 53 -0.39 -19.01 -11.37
CA ASP A 53 0.26 -17.91 -10.64
C ASP A 53 1.65 -18.32 -10.14
N LEU A 54 1.81 -19.56 -9.67
CA LEU A 54 3.11 -20.07 -9.23
C LEU A 54 4.07 -20.25 -10.41
N GLU A 55 3.60 -20.83 -11.51
CA GLU A 55 4.38 -20.96 -12.75
C GLU A 55 4.83 -19.59 -13.28
N ALA A 56 3.94 -18.59 -13.24
CA ALA A 56 4.27 -17.22 -13.64
C ALA A 56 5.34 -16.58 -12.74
N LEU A 57 5.32 -16.87 -11.44
CA LEU A 57 6.34 -16.41 -10.50
C LEU A 57 7.69 -17.09 -10.74
N GLU A 58 7.71 -18.41 -10.95
CA GLU A 58 8.93 -19.19 -11.19
C GLU A 58 9.57 -18.87 -12.54
N GLY A 59 8.76 -18.53 -13.55
CA GLY A 59 9.21 -18.15 -14.90
C GLY A 59 9.66 -16.70 -15.05
N TYR A 60 9.73 -15.91 -13.97
CA TYR A 60 10.14 -14.50 -14.02
C TYR A 60 11.63 -14.32 -13.65
N ASP A 61 12.32 -13.38 -14.31
CA ASP A 61 13.78 -13.18 -14.13
C ASP A 61 14.16 -12.49 -12.81
N TRP A 62 13.17 -11.91 -12.12
CA TRP A 62 13.32 -11.16 -10.87
C TRP A 62 14.52 -10.20 -10.83
N PRO A 63 14.65 -9.24 -11.77
CA PRO A 63 15.75 -8.25 -11.75
C PRO A 63 15.82 -7.43 -10.45
N GLY A 64 14.70 -7.26 -9.74
CA GLY A 64 14.65 -6.62 -8.42
C GLY A 64 14.60 -7.60 -7.24
N ASN A 65 14.92 -8.89 -7.47
CA ASN A 65 15.03 -9.95 -6.45
C ASN A 65 13.77 -10.02 -5.56
N VAL A 66 13.90 -10.42 -4.28
CA VAL A 66 12.81 -10.52 -3.31
C VAL A 66 12.01 -9.22 -3.16
N ARG A 67 12.65 -8.05 -3.37
CA ARG A 67 11.97 -6.76 -3.29
C ARG A 67 10.91 -6.60 -4.37
N GLN A 68 11.22 -6.98 -5.60
CA GLN A 68 10.26 -6.98 -6.71
C GLN A 68 9.17 -8.01 -6.49
N LEU A 69 9.51 -9.20 -5.97
CA LEU A 69 8.53 -10.22 -5.60
C LEU A 69 7.49 -9.67 -4.61
N ILE A 70 7.94 -9.06 -3.50
CA ILE A 70 7.05 -8.43 -2.50
C ILE A 70 6.11 -7.41 -3.16
N LYS A 71 6.63 -6.61 -4.11
CA LYS A 71 5.85 -5.59 -4.81
C LYS A 71 4.74 -6.18 -5.66
N VAL A 72 5.03 -7.25 -6.40
CA VAL A 72 4.05 -7.99 -7.22
C VAL A 72 2.95 -8.58 -6.33
N LEU A 73 3.33 -9.25 -5.24
CA LEU A 73 2.37 -9.87 -4.31
C LEU A 73 1.44 -8.83 -3.66
N LYS A 74 2.00 -7.71 -3.18
CA LYS A 74 1.22 -6.60 -2.61
C LYS A 74 0.24 -6.02 -3.61
N ARG A 75 0.68 -5.79 -4.83
CA ARG A 75 -0.16 -5.22 -5.90
C ARG A 75 -1.30 -6.16 -6.26
N SER A 76 -1.04 -7.46 -6.36
CA SER A 76 -2.06 -8.49 -6.58
C SER A 76 -3.11 -8.47 -5.45
N LEU A 77 -2.69 -8.46 -4.18
CA LEU A 77 -3.59 -8.38 -3.03
C LEU A 77 -4.44 -7.10 -3.02
N CYS A 78 -3.81 -5.94 -3.22
CA CYS A 78 -4.50 -4.65 -3.18
C CYS A 78 -5.53 -4.49 -4.30
N LEU A 79 -5.27 -5.04 -5.49
CA LEU A 79 -6.11 -4.87 -6.67
C LEU A 79 -7.04 -6.07 -6.93
N GLY A 80 -6.86 -7.19 -6.22
CA GLY A 80 -7.59 -8.43 -6.48
C GLY A 80 -7.30 -9.02 -7.86
N LEU A 81 -6.07 -8.82 -8.38
CA LEU A 81 -5.63 -9.33 -9.68
C LEU A 81 -4.83 -10.62 -9.53
N SER A 82 -4.87 -11.50 -10.54
CA SER A 82 -3.96 -12.65 -10.60
C SER A 82 -2.51 -12.19 -10.76
N ILE A 83 -1.57 -13.02 -10.30
CA ILE A 83 -0.14 -12.70 -10.35
C ILE A 83 0.32 -12.55 -11.80
N GLY A 84 -0.13 -13.44 -12.68
CA GLY A 84 0.19 -13.35 -14.12
C GLY A 84 -0.16 -11.98 -14.72
N LYS A 85 -1.35 -11.44 -14.41
CA LYS A 85 -1.75 -10.09 -14.90
C LYS A 85 -0.83 -8.98 -14.38
N VAL A 86 -0.43 -9.06 -13.11
CA VAL A 86 0.46 -8.06 -12.51
C VAL A 86 1.84 -8.10 -13.17
N LEU A 87 2.36 -9.29 -13.44
CA LEU A 87 3.64 -9.50 -14.12
C LEU A 87 3.61 -9.04 -15.58
N ASP A 88 2.52 -9.31 -16.32
CA ASP A 88 2.35 -8.84 -17.70
C ASP A 88 2.36 -7.30 -17.78
N GLU A 89 1.67 -6.64 -16.84
CA GLU A 89 1.69 -5.19 -16.76
C GLU A 89 3.06 -4.63 -16.38
N GLU A 90 3.78 -5.30 -15.48
CA GLU A 90 5.14 -4.90 -15.10
C GLU A 90 6.11 -5.00 -16.29
N ARG A 91 6.03 -6.11 -17.04
CA ARG A 91 6.81 -6.30 -18.27
C ARG A 91 6.49 -5.21 -19.31
N ARG A 92 5.23 -4.79 -19.41
CA ARG A 92 4.78 -3.75 -20.34
C ARG A 92 5.22 -2.36 -19.93
N LEU A 93 5.17 -2.04 -18.63
CA LEU A 93 5.48 -0.71 -18.09
C LEU A 93 6.99 -0.53 -17.80
N GLY A 94 7.75 -1.62 -17.80
CA GLY A 94 9.14 -1.68 -17.37
C GLY A 94 9.26 -1.84 -15.86
N PRO A 95 10.45 -2.23 -15.35
CA PRO A 95 10.69 -2.30 -13.92
C PRO A 95 10.37 -0.95 -13.31
N LEU A 96 9.58 -0.98 -12.24
CA LEU A 96 9.25 0.20 -11.46
C LEU A 96 10.52 0.69 -10.77
N VAL A 97 11.35 1.44 -11.51
CA VAL A 97 12.67 1.91 -11.10
C VAL A 97 12.52 2.67 -9.78
N GLU A 98 13.21 2.21 -8.74
CA GLU A 98 13.32 2.94 -7.48
C GLU A 98 14.03 4.27 -7.76
N GLY A 99 13.45 5.37 -7.30
CA GLY A 99 14.23 6.58 -7.06
C GLY A 99 15.36 6.22 -6.11
N VAL A 100 16.59 6.55 -6.49
CA VAL A 100 17.81 6.35 -5.70
C VAL A 100 17.60 6.92 -4.30
N GLY A 101 17.60 6.05 -3.29
CA GLY A 101 17.54 6.43 -1.89
C GLY A 101 17.99 5.28 -1.00
N ASP A 102 19.18 5.44 -0.42
CA ASP A 102 19.75 4.60 0.62
C ASP A 102 18.81 4.56 1.84
N GLY A 103 18.03 3.49 1.94
CA GLY A 103 17.07 3.26 3.01
C GLY A 103 17.16 1.80 3.42
N GLY A 104 17.76 1.57 4.59
CA GLY A 104 18.02 0.26 5.16
C GLY A 104 16.80 -0.65 5.32
N VAL A 105 17.11 -1.89 5.66
CA VAL A 105 16.24 -3.08 5.75
C VAL A 105 14.99 -2.97 6.64
N ASP A 106 14.73 -1.83 7.28
CA ASP A 106 13.59 -1.57 8.15
C ASP A 106 12.58 -0.54 7.60
N ALA A 107 12.78 -0.01 6.39
CA ALA A 107 11.76 0.83 5.77
C ALA A 107 10.54 -0.06 5.44
N PRO A 108 9.33 0.18 6.01
CA PRO A 108 8.15 -0.57 5.63
C PRO A 108 7.97 -0.37 4.14
N LEU A 109 8.15 -1.45 3.38
CA LEU A 109 8.04 -1.56 1.92
C LEU A 109 6.61 -1.20 1.47
N TRP A 110 6.20 0.04 1.64
CA TRP A 110 4.97 0.56 1.07
C TRP A 110 5.24 0.79 -0.42
N PRO A 111 4.27 0.56 -1.34
CA PRO A 111 4.41 1.14 -2.66
C PRO A 111 4.76 2.62 -2.48
N MET A 112 5.85 3.10 -3.11
CA MET A 112 6.03 4.54 -3.29
C MET A 112 4.77 5.01 -4.01
N THR A 113 3.83 5.57 -3.25
CA THR A 113 2.77 6.39 -3.80
C THR A 113 3.45 7.60 -4.41
N ALA A 114 2.74 8.33 -5.27
CA ALA A 114 3.22 9.66 -5.63
C ALA A 114 3.51 10.49 -4.35
N GLU A 115 4.26 11.58 -4.48
CA GLU A 115 4.47 12.57 -3.40
C GLU A 115 3.15 13.03 -2.76
N PHE A 116 2.04 12.79 -3.47
CA PHE A 116 0.69 13.00 -3.01
C PHE A 116 -0.20 11.76 -3.14
N VAL A 117 -1.21 11.67 -2.29
CA VAL A 117 -2.29 10.68 -2.31
C VAL A 117 -3.61 11.40 -2.57
N VAL A 118 -4.43 10.90 -3.49
CA VAL A 118 -5.79 11.43 -3.71
C VAL A 118 -6.81 10.44 -3.15
N ILE A 119 -7.60 10.87 -2.17
CA ILE A 119 -8.73 10.10 -1.62
C ILE A 119 -10.01 10.69 -2.21
N ARG A 120 -10.81 9.88 -2.89
CA ARG A 120 -12.10 10.31 -3.44
C ARG A 120 -13.26 9.68 -2.69
N LEU A 121 -13.99 10.50 -1.94
CA LEU A 121 -15.21 10.09 -1.27
C LEU A 121 -16.39 10.22 -2.24
N HIS A 122 -16.85 9.08 -2.74
CA HIS A 122 -18.03 8.96 -3.59
C HIS A 122 -19.06 8.03 -2.95
N GLY A 123 -20.34 8.31 -3.18
CA GLY A 123 -21.43 7.51 -2.63
C GLY A 123 -21.93 6.51 -3.65
N GLY A 124 -23.18 6.08 -3.49
CA GLY A 124 -23.89 5.27 -4.48
C GLY A 124 -24.19 6.03 -5.78
N GLY A 125 -25.18 5.54 -6.53
CA GLY A 125 -25.54 6.11 -7.82
C GLY A 125 -25.92 7.59 -7.73
N ARG A 126 -25.33 8.43 -8.59
CA ARG A 126 -25.61 9.87 -8.67
C ARG A 126 -27.09 10.17 -8.83
N GLU A 127 -27.78 9.44 -9.73
CA GLU A 127 -29.21 9.63 -9.99
C GLU A 127 -30.08 9.30 -8.79
N GLU A 128 -29.73 8.25 -8.03
CA GLU A 128 -30.45 7.87 -6.83
C GLU A 128 -30.31 8.95 -5.74
N MET A 129 -29.09 9.47 -5.58
CA MET A 129 -28.84 10.56 -4.64
C MET A 129 -29.55 11.85 -5.06
N GLU A 130 -29.60 12.17 -6.35
CA GLU A 130 -30.36 13.32 -6.87
C GLU A 130 -31.87 13.18 -6.62
N LYS A 131 -32.43 11.97 -6.78
CA LYS A 131 -33.83 11.68 -6.43
C LYS A 131 -34.09 11.87 -4.94
N ARG A 132 -33.21 11.33 -4.08
CA ARG A 132 -33.37 11.40 -2.62
C ARG A 132 -33.14 12.80 -2.05
N THR A 133 -32.20 13.56 -2.60
CA THR A 133 -31.93 14.94 -2.20
C THR A 133 -32.95 15.93 -2.76
N GLY A 134 -33.66 15.57 -3.84
CA GLY A 134 -34.51 16.52 -4.58
C GLY A 134 -33.71 17.73 -5.07
N ARG A 135 -32.41 17.55 -5.35
CA ARG A 135 -31.43 18.60 -5.67
C ARG A 135 -31.21 19.63 -4.55
N LYS A 136 -31.60 19.31 -3.30
CA LYS A 136 -31.32 20.11 -2.11
C LYS A 136 -30.06 19.57 -1.42
N TRP A 137 -28.95 20.27 -1.59
CA TRP A 137 -27.61 19.87 -1.13
C TRP A 137 -27.23 20.44 0.24
N GLY A 138 -28.22 20.69 1.11
CA GLY A 138 -28.02 21.33 2.42
C GLY A 138 -28.20 20.40 3.61
N GLN A 139 -28.32 19.09 3.37
CA GLN A 139 -28.56 18.10 4.41
C GLN A 139 -27.86 16.78 4.08
N ILE A 140 -27.51 16.03 5.11
CA ILE A 140 -27.01 14.67 4.98
C ILE A 140 -28.21 13.74 4.75
N VAL A 141 -28.17 13.01 3.64
CA VAL A 141 -29.22 12.09 3.18
C VAL A 141 -28.83 10.62 3.40
N GLU A 142 -27.54 10.30 3.30
CA GLU A 142 -27.01 8.96 3.53
C GLU A 142 -25.72 9.05 4.35
N PRO A 143 -25.82 9.15 5.68
CA PRO A 143 -24.64 9.29 6.53
C PRO A 143 -23.73 8.06 6.40
N LYS A 144 -22.43 8.31 6.18
CA LYS A 144 -21.39 7.26 6.09
C LYS A 144 -20.30 7.47 7.16
N PRO A 145 -20.64 7.36 8.47
CA PRO A 145 -19.71 7.70 9.53
C PRO A 145 -18.44 6.83 9.55
N GLU A 146 -18.54 5.54 9.20
CA GLU A 146 -17.41 4.62 9.08
C GLU A 146 -16.47 5.05 7.95
N GLY A 147 -17.03 5.45 6.80
CA GLY A 147 -16.23 5.89 5.65
C GLY A 147 -15.47 7.19 5.91
N ILE A 148 -16.07 8.13 6.65
CA ILE A 148 -15.38 9.36 7.09
C ILE A 148 -14.25 9.02 8.06
N ARG A 149 -14.49 8.15 9.05
CA ARG A 149 -13.46 7.71 10.01
C ARG A 149 -12.28 7.03 9.32
N ALA A 150 -12.55 6.08 8.43
CA ALA A 150 -11.51 5.40 7.67
C ALA A 150 -10.68 6.40 6.82
N ALA A 151 -11.33 7.36 6.17
CA ALA A 151 -10.62 8.38 5.40
C ALA A 151 -9.76 9.31 6.29
N VAL A 152 -10.21 9.62 7.50
CA VAL A 152 -9.41 10.37 8.49
C VAL A 152 -8.19 9.56 8.95
N GLU A 153 -8.36 8.27 9.22
CA GLU A 153 -7.24 7.38 9.58
C GLU A 153 -6.19 7.30 8.47
N ILE A 154 -6.63 7.17 7.20
CA ILE A 154 -5.72 7.18 6.06
C ILE A 154 -4.97 8.52 5.95
N VAL A 155 -5.66 9.66 6.13
CA VAL A 155 -5.01 10.98 6.10
C VAL A 155 -3.97 11.10 7.21
N ARG A 156 -4.25 10.59 8.41
CA ARG A 156 -3.31 10.60 9.53
C ARG A 156 -2.09 9.74 9.25
N ASP A 157 -2.29 8.53 8.75
CA ASP A 157 -1.19 7.64 8.38
C ASP A 157 -0.31 8.27 7.29
N ASN A 158 -0.92 8.83 6.24
CA ASN A 158 -0.20 9.54 5.19
C ASN A 158 0.58 10.75 5.72
N ALA A 159 -0.01 11.53 6.63
CA ALA A 159 0.64 12.68 7.25
C ALA A 159 1.86 12.26 8.09
N SER A 160 1.75 11.16 8.85
CA SER A 160 2.88 10.62 9.62
C SER A 160 4.06 10.18 8.73
N ARG A 161 3.78 9.90 7.45
CA ARG A 161 4.74 9.51 6.41
C ARG A 161 5.20 10.68 5.52
N GLY A 162 4.71 11.90 5.76
CA GLY A 162 5.06 13.08 4.96
C GLY A 162 4.43 13.13 3.56
N ALA A 163 3.37 12.36 3.29
CA ALA A 163 2.69 12.36 2.00
C ALA A 163 1.57 13.41 1.92
N LEU A 164 1.56 14.24 0.87
CA LEU A 164 0.52 15.24 0.64
C LEU A 164 -0.82 14.55 0.32
N THR A 165 -1.83 14.66 1.18
CA THR A 165 -3.13 14.03 0.90
C THR A 165 -4.18 15.04 0.43
N ILE A 166 -4.73 14.83 -0.77
CA ILE A 166 -5.85 15.58 -1.32
C ILE A 166 -7.12 14.76 -1.14
N VAL A 167 -8.08 15.28 -0.37
CA VAL A 167 -9.38 14.63 -0.16
C VAL A 167 -10.43 15.31 -1.04
N ASN A 168 -10.96 14.57 -2.02
CA ASN A 168 -12.06 15.01 -2.87
C ASN A 168 -13.39 14.47 -2.32
N ILE A 169 -14.23 15.35 -1.79
CA ILE A 169 -15.55 15.00 -1.26
C ILE A 169 -16.62 15.40 -2.28
N ASN A 170 -17.33 14.42 -2.82
CA ASN A 170 -18.39 14.67 -3.79
C ASN A 170 -19.76 14.77 -3.09
N ASN A 171 -20.62 15.68 -3.56
CA ASN A 171 -21.99 15.86 -3.03
C ASN A 171 -22.78 14.56 -2.97
N HIS A 172 -22.57 13.63 -3.91
CA HIS A 172 -23.27 12.35 -3.91
C HIS A 172 -22.75 11.34 -2.86
N TYR A 173 -21.73 11.68 -2.05
CA TYR A 173 -21.20 10.80 -1.02
C TYR A 173 -22.24 10.46 0.03
N ASP A 174 -22.77 11.49 0.68
CA ASP A 174 -23.78 11.41 1.72
C ASP A 174 -24.91 12.45 1.53
N GLY A 175 -24.86 13.25 0.46
CA GLY A 175 -25.87 14.25 0.12
C GLY A 175 -25.44 15.71 0.34
N CYS A 176 -24.31 16.00 1.01
CA CYS A 176 -23.87 17.39 1.22
C CYS A 176 -22.36 17.51 1.49
N ALA A 177 -21.56 17.76 0.44
CA ALA A 177 -20.11 17.85 0.59
C ALA A 177 -19.64 18.91 1.62
N PRO A 178 -20.23 20.11 1.74
CA PRO A 178 -19.84 21.06 2.78
C PRO A 178 -19.98 20.52 4.21
N LEU A 179 -21.13 19.91 4.54
CA LEU A 179 -21.38 19.35 5.87
C LEU A 179 -20.48 18.13 6.13
N THR A 180 -20.23 17.29 5.11
CA THR A 180 -19.26 16.20 5.21
C THR A 180 -17.86 16.74 5.47
N THR A 181 -17.47 17.82 4.80
CA THR A 181 -16.15 18.46 4.94
C THR A 181 -15.97 18.98 6.36
N GLU A 182 -16.97 19.67 6.91
CA GLU A 182 -16.93 20.13 8.30
C GLU A 182 -16.77 18.96 9.28
N ARG A 183 -17.52 17.87 9.07
CA ARG A 183 -17.43 16.67 9.91
C ARG A 183 -16.07 15.99 9.78
N PHE A 184 -15.55 15.87 8.57
CA PHE A 184 -14.23 15.32 8.28
C PHE A 184 -13.14 16.12 8.99
N LEU A 185 -13.14 17.44 8.82
CA LEU A 185 -12.16 18.34 9.45
C LEU A 185 -12.25 18.33 10.97
N ARG A 186 -13.46 18.20 11.53
CA ARG A 186 -13.66 18.06 12.97
C ARG A 186 -12.99 16.79 13.49
N LEU A 187 -13.32 15.64 12.90
CA LEU A 187 -12.73 14.36 13.28
C LEU A 187 -11.21 14.34 13.09
N LEU A 188 -10.69 14.99 12.04
CA LEU A 188 -9.25 15.07 11.81
C LEU A 188 -8.52 15.83 12.93
N ARG A 189 -9.18 16.83 13.54
CA ARG A 189 -8.64 17.67 14.64
C ARG A 189 -8.85 17.09 16.03
N GLU A 190 -9.74 16.11 16.18
CA GLU A 190 -10.02 15.45 17.45
C GLU A 190 -9.03 14.29 17.64
N ASP A 191 -8.09 14.42 18.58
CA ASP A 191 -7.09 13.39 18.93
C ASP A 191 -7.73 12.15 19.58
#